data_AF-A0A7S1FS16-F1
#
_entry.id   AF-A0A7S1FS16-F1
#
_cell.length_a   1.000
_cell.length_b   1.000
_cell.length_c   1.000
_cell.angle_alpha   90.00
_cell.angle_beta   90.00
_cell.angle_gamma   90.00
#
_symmetry.space_group_name_H-M   'P 1'
#
loop_
_entity.id
_entity.type
_entity.pdbx_description
1 polymer ?
#
loop_
_entity_poly.entity_id
_entity_poly.type
_entity_poly.pdbx_seq_one_letter_code
_entity_poly.pdbx_strand_id
1 'polypeptide(L)'
;MMVVTPFLSVALLCSAAYAFSPYTHDVSFHRRATFLHSDSSKSRLQGNQRLPTPTDIQTMDEMIDRLIDVPAYELPAAVSRAVRVVGSPLFFVRIAERSDEVKDSATKAKFSALADNIVRTLEVVVSTTEEKLDSNSADVEKIIKAAADEETGEFFVPLNFDQIQKMSAAIREIDPYNLDEGFLTTVDSYMDKSRKDGLDGMVVILQKVLQLYAGEMIIKGRAENLGARVGATVSGLDPDDVVEEQQSTSSPSSDLLDKILKSDVELWDGLLDSSIGRKDSDVSKPQLLGEVQRTMEAVVLGLENGSMAQRVQAEFMRELLMRIENIGI
;
A
#
# COMPACT_ATOMS: atom_id res chain seq x y z
N MET A 1 6.19 10.06 57.35
CA MET A 1 7.47 10.38 56.70
C MET A 1 7.16 10.56 55.22
N MET A 2 7.07 11.84 54.83
CA MET A 2 6.88 12.43 53.49
C MET A 2 8.16 12.17 52.64
N VAL A 3 8.28 12.23 51.30
CA VAL A 3 7.71 13.09 50.23
C VAL A 3 8.31 12.54 48.90
N VAL A 4 7.52 12.30 47.83
CA VAL A 4 7.40 13.09 46.56
C VAL A 4 8.29 12.62 45.38
N THR A 5 7.63 12.49 44.22
CA THR A 5 8.16 12.36 42.85
C THR A 5 8.84 13.65 42.35
N PRO A 6 9.61 13.60 41.25
CA PRO A 6 9.26 14.55 40.18
C PRO A 6 9.46 14.08 38.73
N PHE A 7 8.71 14.75 37.86
CA PHE A 7 8.82 14.92 36.40
C PHE A 7 10.14 15.57 35.94
N LEU A 8 10.57 15.27 34.71
CA LEU A 8 11.33 16.12 33.75
C LEU A 8 11.15 15.44 32.37
N SER A 9 10.54 15.94 31.30
CA SER A 9 10.54 17.24 30.59
C SER A 9 11.94 17.68 30.11
N VAL A 10 12.23 17.41 28.84
CA VAL A 10 13.21 18.17 28.04
C VAL A 10 12.60 18.39 26.66
N ALA A 11 12.26 19.65 26.40
CA ALA A 11 11.99 20.19 25.08
C ALA A 11 13.04 21.29 24.80
N LEU A 12 13.30 21.50 23.51
CA LEU A 12 13.98 22.61 22.84
C LEU A 12 15.52 22.71 22.79
N LEU A 13 15.92 23.14 21.57
CA LEU A 13 17.13 23.81 21.05
C LEU A 13 17.84 22.92 20.00
N CYS A 14 18.09 23.33 18.75
CA CYS A 14 18.07 24.66 18.16
C CYS A 14 18.05 24.58 16.62
N SER A 15 17.43 25.59 15.99
CA SER A 15 17.52 25.95 14.57
C SER A 15 18.96 26.19 14.08
N ALA A 16 19.24 25.84 12.83
CA ALA A 16 20.15 26.59 11.96
C ALA A 16 19.73 26.43 10.49
N ALA A 17 19.20 27.50 9.92
CA ALA A 17 18.98 27.67 8.51
C ALA A 17 20.18 28.42 7.89
N TYR A 18 20.34 28.24 6.57
CA TYR A 18 21.04 29.09 5.60
C TYR A 18 22.59 29.02 5.42
N ALA A 19 22.93 28.53 4.21
CA ALA A 19 23.85 29.10 3.21
C ALA A 19 25.38 29.00 3.37
N PHE A 20 26.02 28.28 2.45
CA PHE A 20 27.00 28.83 1.49
C PHE A 20 27.33 27.81 0.37
N SER A 21 27.26 28.27 -0.88
CA SER A 21 27.81 27.68 -2.13
C SER A 21 29.31 28.05 -2.25
N PRO A 22 30.11 27.70 -3.30
CA PRO A 22 30.17 26.54 -4.19
C PRO A 22 31.55 25.83 -4.10
N TYR A 23 31.69 24.58 -4.57
CA TYR A 23 32.98 24.14 -5.12
C TYR A 23 32.78 23.32 -6.39
N THR A 24 33.38 23.87 -7.43
CA THR A 24 33.54 23.38 -8.79
C THR A 24 34.44 22.14 -8.82
N HIS A 25 34.01 21.09 -9.52
CA HIS A 25 34.94 20.31 -10.33
C HIS A 25 34.34 20.06 -11.71
N ASP A 26 35.04 20.67 -12.66
CA ASP A 26 34.94 20.54 -14.09
C ASP A 26 35.21 19.10 -14.52
N VAL A 27 34.22 18.46 -15.15
CA VAL A 27 34.44 17.30 -16.02
C VAL A 27 33.64 17.54 -17.30
N SER A 28 34.25 18.27 -18.22
CA SER A 28 33.81 18.43 -19.60
C SER A 28 33.69 17.09 -20.31
N PHE A 29 32.45 16.63 -20.57
CA PHE A 29 32.14 15.64 -21.59
C PHE A 29 31.22 16.26 -22.65
N HIS A 30 31.80 16.52 -23.82
CA HIS A 30 31.07 16.91 -25.01
C HIS A 30 30.32 15.70 -25.59
N ARG A 31 28.99 15.65 -25.44
CA ARG A 31 28.11 14.97 -26.40
C ARG A 31 26.90 15.83 -26.70
N ARG A 32 26.87 16.30 -27.94
CA ARG A 32 25.79 17.07 -28.57
C ARG A 32 24.66 16.11 -28.92
N ALA A 33 23.60 16.10 -28.12
CA ALA A 33 22.32 15.48 -28.47
C ALA A 33 21.28 16.58 -28.61
N THR A 34 21.10 17.06 -29.83
CA THR A 34 19.91 17.79 -30.26
C THR A 34 18.71 16.86 -30.19
N PHE A 35 17.89 16.99 -29.16
CA PHE A 35 16.51 16.49 -29.18
C PHE A 35 15.57 17.60 -28.73
N LEU A 36 14.49 17.69 -29.50
CA LEU A 36 13.52 18.77 -29.56
C LEU A 36 12.83 18.99 -28.21
N HIS A 37 12.78 20.25 -27.78
CA HIS A 37 11.88 20.71 -26.75
C HIS A 37 10.43 20.41 -27.17
N SER A 38 9.81 19.41 -26.54
CA SER A 38 8.37 19.39 -26.35
C SER A 38 8.09 19.89 -24.95
N ASP A 39 7.64 21.13 -24.85
CA ASP A 39 7.03 21.71 -23.66
C ASP A 39 5.90 20.81 -23.14
N SER A 40 6.14 20.08 -22.05
CA SER A 40 5.07 19.47 -21.25
C SER A 40 5.27 19.63 -19.75
N SER A 41 6.18 20.52 -19.32
CA SER A 41 6.35 20.92 -17.93
C SER A 41 5.35 22.01 -17.51
N LYS A 42 4.07 21.87 -17.89
CA LYS A 42 3.00 22.62 -17.23
C LYS A 42 2.61 21.83 -15.99
N SER A 43 3.03 22.33 -14.83
CA SER A 43 2.56 21.83 -13.53
C SER A 43 1.04 21.65 -13.59
N ARG A 44 0.55 20.44 -13.31
CA ARG A 44 -0.90 20.11 -13.34
C ARG A 44 -1.70 20.87 -12.28
N LEU A 45 -1.04 21.59 -11.38
CA LEU A 45 -1.64 22.54 -10.44
C LEU A 45 -1.92 23.93 -11.06
N GLN A 46 -1.46 24.21 -12.29
CA GLN A 46 -1.82 25.43 -13.03
C GLN A 46 -3.31 25.54 -13.37
N GLY A 47 -4.10 24.47 -13.18
CA GLY A 47 -5.55 24.48 -13.38
C GLY A 47 -6.30 25.52 -12.52
N ASN A 48 -5.71 25.95 -11.40
CA ASN A 48 -6.30 26.94 -10.49
C ASN A 48 -5.95 28.41 -10.85
N GLN A 49 -5.17 28.66 -11.90
CA GLN A 49 -4.70 30.01 -12.26
C GLN A 49 -5.32 30.59 -13.54
N ARG A 50 -6.08 29.79 -14.30
CA ARG A 50 -6.80 30.28 -15.48
C ARG A 50 -8.20 30.73 -15.07
N LEU A 51 -8.73 31.75 -15.76
CA LEU A 51 -10.15 32.09 -15.67
C LEU A 51 -10.99 30.86 -16.03
N PRO A 52 -12.07 30.56 -15.27
CA PRO A 52 -12.92 29.41 -15.56
C PRO A 52 -13.46 29.52 -16.97
N THR A 53 -13.37 28.43 -17.74
CA THR A 53 -14.09 28.35 -19.02
C THR A 53 -15.60 28.23 -18.74
N PRO A 54 -16.48 28.55 -19.70
CA PRO A 54 -17.92 28.35 -19.53
C PRO A 54 -18.29 26.92 -19.12
N THR A 55 -17.54 25.93 -19.59
CA THR A 55 -17.68 24.52 -19.21
C THR A 55 -17.27 24.27 -17.75
N ASP A 56 -16.21 24.93 -17.27
CA ASP A 56 -15.79 24.85 -15.87
C ASP A 56 -16.88 25.45 -14.96
N ILE A 57 -17.47 26.59 -15.34
CA ILE A 57 -18.58 27.23 -14.62
C ILE A 57 -19.79 26.30 -14.54
N GLN A 58 -20.22 25.72 -15.68
CA GLN A 58 -21.32 24.77 -15.70
C GLN A 58 -21.06 23.57 -14.78
N THR A 59 -19.84 23.03 -14.81
CA THR A 59 -19.45 21.90 -13.94
C THR A 59 -19.54 22.27 -12.46
N MET A 60 -19.10 23.48 -12.09
CA MET A 60 -19.23 23.98 -10.72
C MET A 60 -20.69 24.15 -10.33
N ASP A 61 -21.53 24.71 -11.21
CA ASP A 61 -22.96 24.91 -10.95
C ASP A 61 -23.70 23.59 -10.72
N GLU A 62 -23.48 22.60 -11.60
CA GLU A 62 -24.05 21.26 -11.44
C GLU A 62 -23.61 20.59 -10.14
N MET A 63 -22.37 20.81 -9.72
CA MET A 63 -21.86 20.26 -8.46
C MET A 63 -22.47 20.96 -7.25
N ILE A 64 -22.62 22.29 -7.29
CA ILE A 64 -23.28 23.06 -6.25
C ILE A 64 -24.73 22.61 -6.09
N ASP A 65 -25.46 22.44 -7.20
CA ASP A 65 -26.86 21.97 -7.18
C ASP A 65 -26.98 20.56 -6.58
N ARG A 66 -26.00 19.68 -6.83
CA ARG A 66 -25.98 18.35 -6.23
C ARG A 66 -25.68 18.38 -4.75
N LEU A 67 -24.78 19.24 -4.28
CA LEU A 67 -24.29 19.20 -2.90
C LEU A 67 -25.15 20.01 -1.92
N ILE A 68 -25.89 21.01 -2.39
CA ILE A 68 -26.63 21.95 -1.51
C ILE A 68 -27.71 21.29 -0.65
N ASP A 69 -28.30 20.19 -1.13
CA ASP A 69 -29.34 19.44 -0.42
C ASP A 69 -28.88 18.03 0.00
N VAL A 70 -27.59 17.70 -0.16
CA VAL A 70 -27.02 16.43 0.33
C VAL A 70 -27.04 16.42 1.86
N PRO A 71 -27.53 15.34 2.48
CA PRO A 71 -27.53 15.25 3.94
C PRO A 71 -26.10 15.18 4.47
N ALA A 72 -25.87 15.79 5.64
CA ALA A 72 -24.53 15.98 6.20
C ALA A 72 -23.70 14.68 6.33
N TYR A 73 -24.34 13.53 6.55
CA TYR A 73 -23.66 12.24 6.68
C TYR A 73 -23.21 11.64 5.33
N GLU A 74 -23.79 12.05 4.20
CA GLU A 74 -23.38 11.63 2.84
C GLU A 74 -22.35 12.58 2.22
N LEU A 75 -22.21 13.78 2.78
CA LEU A 75 -21.34 14.82 2.25
C LEU A 75 -19.86 14.40 2.14
N PRO A 76 -19.25 13.68 3.11
CA PRO A 76 -17.87 13.20 2.97
C PRO A 76 -17.64 12.34 1.75
N ALA A 77 -18.51 11.36 1.50
CA ALA A 77 -18.40 10.48 0.33
C ALA A 77 -18.63 11.23 -1.00
N ALA A 78 -19.48 12.26 -1.01
CA ALA A 78 -19.69 13.11 -2.17
C ALA A 78 -18.48 14.01 -2.44
N VAL A 79 -17.92 14.64 -1.40
CA VAL A 79 -16.74 15.52 -1.47
C VAL A 79 -15.50 14.76 -1.93
N SER A 80 -15.21 13.58 -1.36
CA SER A 80 -14.04 12.78 -1.77
C SER A 80 -14.06 12.39 -3.24
N ARG A 81 -15.23 12.06 -3.80
CA ARG A 81 -15.39 11.75 -5.23
C ARG A 81 -15.25 12.98 -6.13
N ALA A 82 -15.55 14.16 -5.60
CA ALA A 82 -15.55 15.43 -6.32
C ALA A 82 -14.35 16.33 -5.99
N VAL A 83 -13.36 15.84 -5.24
CA VAL A 83 -12.28 16.64 -4.61
C VAL A 83 -11.56 17.57 -5.59
N ARG A 84 -11.42 17.14 -6.86
CA ARG A 84 -10.80 17.95 -7.91
C ARG A 84 -11.55 19.27 -8.19
N VAL A 85 -12.88 19.24 -8.12
CA VAL A 85 -13.74 20.40 -8.38
C VAL A 85 -13.92 21.19 -7.09
N VAL A 86 -14.33 20.52 -6.01
CA VAL A 86 -14.70 21.18 -4.75
C VAL A 86 -13.50 21.69 -3.96
N GLY A 87 -12.31 21.14 -4.20
CA GLY A 87 -11.04 21.63 -3.63
C GLY A 87 -10.46 22.86 -4.35
N SER A 88 -11.08 23.33 -5.43
CA SER A 88 -10.61 24.55 -6.12
C SER A 88 -11.09 25.82 -5.41
N PRO A 89 -10.24 26.83 -5.19
CA PRO A 89 -10.68 28.12 -4.65
C PRO A 89 -11.79 28.78 -5.48
N LEU A 90 -11.79 28.58 -6.80
CA LEU A 90 -12.79 29.13 -7.72
C LEU A 90 -14.18 28.56 -7.48
N PHE A 91 -14.28 27.34 -6.93
CA PHE A 91 -15.56 26.73 -6.56
C PHE A 91 -16.26 27.53 -5.45
N PHE A 92 -15.51 28.00 -4.45
CA PHE A 92 -16.05 28.83 -3.37
C PHE A 92 -16.41 30.25 -3.84
N VAL A 93 -15.65 30.82 -4.76
CA VAL A 93 -16.02 32.07 -5.43
C VAL A 93 -17.35 31.89 -6.16
N ARG A 94 -17.54 30.77 -6.87
CA ARG A 94 -18.80 30.47 -7.56
C ARG A 94 -19.98 30.29 -6.60
N ILE A 95 -19.78 29.65 -5.45
CA ILE A 95 -20.79 29.57 -4.38
C ILE A 95 -21.20 30.98 -3.91
N ALA A 96 -20.22 31.88 -3.73
CA ALA A 96 -20.49 33.25 -3.33
C ALA A 96 -21.30 34.03 -4.39
N GLU A 97 -20.92 33.93 -5.67
CA GLU A 97 -21.67 34.54 -6.78
C GLU A 97 -23.13 34.06 -6.81
N ARG A 98 -23.35 32.74 -6.69
CA ARG A 98 -24.71 32.18 -6.67
C ARG A 98 -25.51 32.60 -5.43
N SER A 99 -24.86 32.74 -4.28
CA SER A 99 -25.47 33.27 -3.06
C SER A 99 -25.90 34.73 -3.23
N ASP A 100 -25.15 35.53 -3.99
CA ASP A 100 -25.49 36.93 -4.29
C ASP A 100 -26.67 37.08 -5.25
N GLU A 101 -26.80 36.19 -6.23
CA GLU A 101 -27.92 36.16 -7.19
C GLU A 101 -29.27 35.79 -6.55
N VAL A 102 -29.24 35.03 -5.46
CA VAL A 102 -30.43 34.60 -4.72
C VAL A 102 -30.98 35.74 -3.87
N LYS A 103 -32.31 35.91 -3.84
CA LYS A 103 -32.96 36.96 -3.03
C LYS A 103 -33.47 36.46 -1.68
N ASP A 104 -33.72 35.17 -1.58
CA ASP A 104 -34.27 34.54 -0.37
C ASP A 104 -33.18 34.31 0.69
N SER A 105 -33.43 34.81 1.90
CA SER A 105 -32.48 34.73 3.01
C SER A 105 -32.25 33.29 3.49
N ALA A 106 -33.25 32.42 3.41
CA ALA A 106 -33.11 31.03 3.83
C ALA A 106 -32.20 30.25 2.85
N THR A 107 -32.36 30.49 1.55
CA THR A 107 -31.53 29.89 0.52
C THR A 107 -30.09 30.43 0.55
N LYS A 108 -29.87 31.73 0.84
CA LYS A 108 -28.52 32.26 1.10
C LYS A 108 -27.82 31.55 2.26
N ALA A 109 -28.55 31.28 3.34
CA ALA A 109 -28.00 30.55 4.48
C ALA A 109 -27.57 29.12 4.11
N LYS A 110 -28.28 28.46 3.17
CA LYS A 110 -27.88 27.14 2.65
C LYS A 110 -26.53 27.19 1.92
N PHE A 111 -26.28 28.21 1.09
CA PHE A 111 -24.99 28.36 0.39
C PHE A 111 -23.83 28.58 1.37
N SER A 112 -24.03 29.40 2.41
CA SER A 112 -23.04 29.58 3.47
C SER A 112 -22.77 28.27 4.21
N ALA A 113 -23.82 27.56 4.63
CA ALA A 113 -23.69 26.28 5.33
C ALA A 113 -23.02 25.22 4.45
N LEU A 114 -23.33 25.18 3.15
CA LEU A 114 -22.68 24.31 2.19
C LEU A 114 -21.17 24.57 2.12
N ALA A 115 -20.77 25.84 1.97
CA ALA A 115 -19.35 26.21 1.91
C ALA A 115 -18.61 25.77 3.19
N ASP A 116 -19.17 26.07 4.36
CA ASP A 116 -18.57 25.70 5.66
C ASP A 116 -18.44 24.18 5.81
N ASN A 117 -19.47 23.42 5.44
CA ASN A 117 -19.46 21.97 5.52
C ASN A 117 -18.47 21.34 4.54
N ILE A 118 -18.33 21.89 3.32
CA ILE A 118 -17.34 21.42 2.34
C ILE A 118 -15.93 21.68 2.85
N VAL A 119 -15.63 22.87 3.39
CA VAL A 119 -14.30 23.18 3.95
C VAL A 119 -13.93 22.19 5.06
N ARG A 120 -14.80 22.01 6.06
CA ARG A 120 -14.55 21.06 7.15
C ARG A 120 -14.35 19.63 6.66
N THR A 121 -15.13 19.23 5.65
CA THR A 121 -15.02 17.89 5.06
C THR A 121 -13.69 17.74 4.33
N LEU A 122 -13.27 18.76 3.56
CA LEU A 122 -11.98 18.76 2.88
C LEU A 122 -10.81 18.70 3.87
N GLU A 123 -10.87 19.44 4.97
CA GLU A 123 -9.87 19.39 6.03
C GLU A 123 -9.73 17.97 6.60
N VAL A 124 -10.85 17.30 6.90
CA VAL A 124 -10.84 15.91 7.37
C VAL A 124 -10.27 14.96 6.31
N VAL A 125 -10.70 15.07 5.05
CA VAL A 125 -10.21 14.21 3.96
C VAL A 125 -8.70 14.38 3.75
N VAL A 126 -8.20 15.62 3.80
CA VAL A 126 -6.77 15.90 3.69
C VAL A 126 -6.01 15.33 4.89
N SER A 127 -6.44 15.62 6.11
CA SER A 127 -5.81 15.10 7.35
C SER A 127 -5.73 13.58 7.33
N THR A 128 -6.84 12.89 7.04
CA THR A 128 -6.87 11.43 6.98
C THR A 128 -5.99 10.88 5.85
N THR A 129 -5.87 11.60 4.72
CA THR A 129 -4.99 11.18 3.62
C THR A 129 -3.52 11.36 3.99
N GLU A 130 -3.15 12.48 4.60
CA GLU A 130 -1.79 12.74 5.09
C GLU A 130 -1.40 11.70 6.15
N GLU A 131 -2.26 11.45 7.13
CA GLU A 131 -2.07 10.40 8.15
C GLU A 131 -1.86 9.02 7.52
N LYS A 132 -2.62 8.67 6.48
CA LYS A 132 -2.43 7.40 5.75
C LYS A 132 -1.11 7.34 4.99
N LEU A 133 -0.73 8.43 4.32
CA LEU A 133 0.55 8.50 3.59
C LEU A 133 1.75 8.39 4.54
N ASP A 134 1.65 9.03 5.70
CA ASP A 134 2.67 8.98 6.75
C ASP A 134 2.71 7.59 7.40
N SER A 135 1.56 6.99 7.71
CA SER A 135 1.47 5.63 8.25
C SER A 135 2.08 4.61 7.30
N ASN A 136 1.71 4.66 6.01
CA ASN A 136 2.25 3.74 5.01
C ASN A 136 3.77 3.90 4.85
N SER A 137 4.27 5.14 4.87
CA SER A 137 5.71 5.42 4.83
C SER A 137 6.42 4.87 6.07
N ALA A 138 5.85 5.09 7.26
CA ALA A 138 6.40 4.58 8.52
C ALA A 138 6.44 3.04 8.55
N ASP A 139 5.40 2.38 8.04
CA ASP A 139 5.33 0.92 7.96
C ASP A 139 6.39 0.37 6.99
N VAL A 140 6.56 0.98 5.82
CA VAL A 140 7.65 0.62 4.89
C VAL A 140 9.03 0.83 5.53
N GLU A 141 9.25 1.98 6.16
CA GLU A 141 10.52 2.26 6.86
C GLU A 141 10.79 1.27 7.99
N LYS A 142 9.76 0.87 8.75
CA LYS A 142 9.88 -0.11 9.84
C LYS A 142 10.43 -1.44 9.31
N ILE A 143 9.89 -1.92 8.18
CA ILE A 143 10.34 -3.17 7.56
C ILE A 143 11.76 -3.04 7.03
N ILE A 144 12.09 -1.95 6.34
CA ILE A 144 13.44 -1.76 5.78
C ILE A 144 14.45 -1.66 6.93
N LYS A 145 14.17 -0.88 7.99
CA LYS A 145 15.07 -0.75 9.15
C LYS A 145 15.32 -2.09 9.85
N ALA A 146 14.38 -3.02 9.82
CA ALA A 146 14.58 -4.37 10.35
C ALA A 146 15.65 -5.18 9.59
N ALA A 147 15.97 -4.78 8.36
CA ALA A 147 17.05 -5.36 7.56
C ALA A 147 18.42 -4.75 7.85
N ALA A 148 18.47 -3.59 8.51
CA ALA A 148 19.73 -2.93 8.84
C ALA A 148 20.47 -3.68 9.95
N ASP A 149 21.79 -3.57 9.95
CA ASP A 149 22.60 -4.00 11.08
C ASP A 149 22.30 -3.12 12.31
N GLU A 150 22.10 -3.75 13.48
CA GLU A 150 21.64 -3.07 14.70
C GLU A 150 22.67 -2.09 15.28
N GLU A 151 23.97 -2.34 15.04
CA GLU A 151 25.05 -1.52 15.60
C GLU A 151 25.43 -0.37 14.66
N THR A 152 25.50 -0.65 13.36
CA THR A 152 25.99 0.30 12.35
C THR A 152 24.88 1.03 11.59
N GLY A 153 23.67 0.45 11.53
CA GLY A 153 22.59 0.93 10.68
C GLY A 153 22.83 0.73 9.18
N GLU A 154 23.87 -0.02 8.80
CA GLU A 154 24.20 -0.31 7.41
C GLU A 154 23.35 -1.44 6.84
N PHE A 155 23.11 -1.38 5.53
CA PHE A 155 22.43 -2.43 4.79
C PHE A 155 23.45 -3.29 4.04
N PHE A 156 23.44 -4.59 4.33
CA PHE A 156 24.23 -5.57 3.60
C PHE A 156 23.37 -6.24 2.54
N VAL A 157 23.81 -6.19 1.28
CA VAL A 157 23.15 -6.85 0.16
C VAL A 157 24.16 -7.79 -0.51
N PRO A 158 23.85 -9.09 -0.71
CA PRO A 158 22.58 -9.75 -0.42
C PRO A 158 22.27 -9.83 1.08
N LEU A 159 20.96 -9.79 1.40
CA LEU A 159 20.47 -9.90 2.78
C LEU A 159 20.73 -11.32 3.30
N ASN A 160 21.16 -11.43 4.55
CA ASN A 160 21.31 -12.73 5.19
C ASN A 160 19.97 -13.24 5.76
N PHE A 161 19.95 -14.52 6.15
CA PHE A 161 18.74 -15.16 6.68
C PHE A 161 18.16 -14.45 7.90
N ASP A 162 19.00 -13.96 8.83
CA ASP A 162 18.56 -13.27 10.04
C ASP A 162 17.86 -11.94 9.70
N GLN A 163 18.43 -11.16 8.78
CA GLN A 163 17.81 -9.92 8.29
C GLN A 163 16.46 -10.19 7.62
N ILE A 164 16.36 -11.23 6.79
CA ILE A 164 15.09 -11.59 6.14
C ILE A 164 14.06 -12.05 7.17
N GLN A 165 14.45 -12.79 8.21
CA GLN A 165 13.55 -13.16 9.31
C GLN A 165 13.07 -11.93 10.10
N LYS A 166 13.95 -10.97 10.38
CA LYS A 166 13.58 -9.70 11.03
C LYS A 166 12.60 -8.89 10.18
N MET A 167 12.84 -8.78 8.87
CA MET A 167 11.89 -8.14 7.94
C MET A 167 10.55 -8.87 7.91
N SER A 168 10.56 -10.22 7.88
CA SER A 168 9.35 -11.02 7.89
C SER A 168 8.55 -10.82 9.19
N ALA A 169 9.23 -10.78 10.33
CA ALA A 169 8.61 -10.45 11.61
C ALA A 169 8.01 -9.04 11.62
N ALA A 170 8.74 -8.05 11.10
CA ALA A 170 8.28 -6.67 11.01
C ALA A 170 6.98 -6.54 10.18
N ILE A 171 6.87 -7.28 9.06
CA ILE A 171 5.64 -7.33 8.25
C ILE A 171 4.46 -7.91 9.05
N ARG A 172 4.69 -8.97 9.84
CA ARG A 172 3.64 -9.61 10.64
C ARG A 172 3.13 -8.74 11.80
N GLU A 173 3.94 -7.81 12.26
CA GLU A 173 3.56 -6.85 13.30
C GLU A 173 2.73 -5.67 12.77
N ILE A 174 2.73 -5.43 11.47
CA ILE A 174 1.91 -4.37 10.87
C ILE A 174 0.46 -4.80 10.86
N ASP A 175 -0.43 -3.86 11.17
CA ASP A 175 -1.88 -4.09 11.08
C ASP A 175 -2.24 -4.54 9.66
N PRO A 176 -2.94 -5.69 9.48
CA PRO A 176 -3.37 -6.13 8.16
C PRO A 176 -4.14 -5.06 7.36
N TYR A 177 -4.84 -4.14 8.02
CA TYR A 177 -5.52 -3.01 7.35
C TYR A 177 -4.57 -1.99 6.73
N ASN A 178 -3.33 -1.90 7.21
CA ASN A 178 -2.29 -1.04 6.64
C ASN A 178 -1.51 -1.73 5.52
N LEU A 179 -1.62 -3.05 5.36
CA LEU A 179 -1.00 -3.81 4.26
C LEU A 179 -1.86 -3.75 2.98
N ASP A 180 -2.31 -2.55 2.63
CA ASP A 180 -3.24 -2.26 1.55
C ASP A 180 -2.56 -1.75 0.26
N GLU A 181 -3.36 -1.30 -0.71
CA GLU A 181 -2.85 -0.70 -1.96
C GLU A 181 -1.99 0.55 -1.73
N GLY A 182 -2.25 1.31 -0.67
CA GLY A 182 -1.46 2.49 -0.30
C GLY A 182 -0.05 2.10 0.15
N PHE A 183 0.07 1.02 0.93
CA PHE A 183 1.37 0.45 1.29
C PHE A 183 2.16 0.01 0.05
N LEU A 184 1.54 -0.77 -0.85
CA LEU A 184 2.20 -1.24 -2.08
C LEU A 184 2.62 -0.09 -3.00
N THR A 185 1.78 0.95 -3.12
CA THR A 185 2.10 2.17 -3.88
C THR A 185 3.29 2.92 -3.27
N THR A 186 3.40 2.91 -1.94
CA THR A 186 4.52 3.51 -1.22
C THR A 186 5.82 2.75 -1.46
N VAL A 187 5.78 1.41 -1.39
CA VAL A 187 6.94 0.54 -1.72
C VAL A 187 7.40 0.78 -3.15
N ASP A 188 6.48 0.78 -4.13
CA ASP A 188 6.83 1.01 -5.54
C ASP A 188 7.42 2.41 -5.75
N SER A 189 6.87 3.43 -5.11
CA SER A 189 7.41 4.80 -5.15
C SER A 189 8.85 4.87 -4.60
N TYR A 190 9.13 4.15 -3.52
CA TYR A 190 10.47 4.05 -2.93
C TYR A 190 11.43 3.31 -3.86
N MET A 191 10.96 2.26 -4.55
CA MET A 191 11.75 1.52 -5.54
C MET A 191 12.11 2.40 -6.73
N ASP A 192 11.13 3.14 -7.25
CA ASP A 192 11.30 4.07 -8.35
C ASP A 192 12.30 5.18 -8.03
N LYS A 193 12.21 5.72 -6.82
CA LYS A 193 13.17 6.70 -6.31
C LYS A 193 14.57 6.11 -6.18
N SER A 194 14.69 4.92 -5.57
CA SER A 194 15.97 4.23 -5.41
C SER A 194 16.64 3.93 -6.75
N ARG A 195 15.88 3.54 -7.78
CA ARG A 195 16.37 3.39 -9.16
C ARG A 195 16.91 4.70 -9.74
N LYS A 196 16.19 5.80 -9.57
CA LYS A 196 16.61 7.13 -10.07
C LYS A 196 17.86 7.64 -9.37
N ASP A 197 18.00 7.31 -8.09
CA ASP A 197 19.14 7.72 -7.26
C ASP A 197 20.35 6.76 -7.39
N GLY A 198 20.23 5.66 -8.16
CA GLY A 198 21.30 4.68 -8.35
C GLY A 198 21.57 3.79 -7.12
N LEU A 199 20.59 3.65 -6.23
CA LEU A 199 20.66 2.85 -5.01
C LEU A 199 20.18 1.41 -5.26
N ASP A 200 20.92 0.68 -6.09
CA ASP A 200 20.53 -0.67 -6.53
C ASP A 200 20.29 -1.65 -5.37
N GLY A 201 21.12 -1.57 -4.31
CA GLY A 201 20.95 -2.37 -3.10
C GLY A 201 19.60 -2.12 -2.41
N MET A 202 19.12 -0.87 -2.40
CA MET A 202 17.82 -0.54 -1.82
C MET A 202 16.66 -1.08 -2.66
N VAL A 203 16.82 -1.12 -3.99
CA VAL A 203 15.83 -1.75 -4.89
C VAL A 203 15.69 -3.24 -4.57
N VAL A 204 16.79 -3.94 -4.29
CA VAL A 204 16.78 -5.37 -3.89
C VAL A 204 16.06 -5.56 -2.55
N ILE A 205 16.32 -4.70 -1.56
CA ILE A 205 15.65 -4.76 -0.25
C ILE A 205 14.15 -4.54 -0.41
N LEU A 206 13.73 -3.54 -1.16
CA LEU A 206 12.32 -3.24 -1.42
C LEU A 206 11.63 -4.36 -2.23
N GLN A 207 12.33 -4.98 -3.18
CA GLN A 207 11.83 -6.18 -3.86
C GLN A 207 11.61 -7.33 -2.87
N LYS A 208 12.50 -7.49 -1.88
CA LYS A 208 12.30 -8.46 -0.80
C LYS A 208 11.07 -8.13 0.06
N VAL A 209 10.79 -6.85 0.31
CA VAL A 209 9.53 -6.43 0.99
C VAL A 209 8.30 -6.93 0.23
N LEU A 210 8.26 -6.77 -1.10
CA LEU A 210 7.14 -7.27 -1.92
C LEU A 210 7.00 -8.79 -1.87
N GLN A 211 8.11 -9.54 -1.89
CA GLN A 211 8.11 -11.00 -1.78
C GLN A 211 7.56 -11.46 -0.42
N LEU A 212 8.01 -10.83 0.68
CA LEU A 212 7.54 -11.16 2.02
C LEU A 212 6.07 -10.77 2.23
N TYR A 213 5.66 -9.61 1.71
CA TYR A 213 4.25 -9.22 1.67
C TYR A 213 3.40 -10.27 0.96
N ALA A 214 3.81 -10.71 -0.24
CA ALA A 214 3.06 -11.68 -1.03
C ALA A 214 2.89 -13.00 -0.27
N GLY A 215 3.99 -13.56 0.26
CA GLY A 215 3.96 -14.79 1.05
C GLY A 215 3.00 -14.70 2.24
N GLU A 216 3.08 -13.61 3.02
CA GLU A 216 2.23 -13.40 4.19
C GLU A 216 0.75 -13.24 3.82
N MET A 217 0.43 -12.42 2.81
CA MET A 217 -0.96 -12.20 2.39
C MET A 217 -1.60 -13.45 1.77
N ILE A 218 -0.82 -14.26 1.04
CA ILE A 218 -1.32 -15.52 0.49
C ILE A 218 -1.61 -16.52 1.62
N ILE A 219 -0.73 -16.63 2.63
CA ILE A 219 -0.96 -17.50 3.80
C ILE A 219 -2.25 -17.09 4.52
N LYS A 220 -2.44 -15.79 4.77
CA LYS A 220 -3.67 -15.27 5.40
C LYS A 220 -4.90 -15.58 4.57
N GLY A 221 -4.87 -15.28 3.26
CA GLY A 221 -5.99 -15.56 2.36
C GLY A 221 -6.32 -17.06 2.24
N ARG A 222 -5.32 -17.94 2.32
CA ARG A 222 -5.55 -19.39 2.40
C ARG A 222 -6.26 -19.79 3.69
N ALA A 223 -5.80 -19.27 4.84
CA ALA A 223 -6.40 -19.55 6.14
C ALA A 223 -7.86 -19.07 6.22
N GLU A 224 -8.16 -17.87 5.70
CA GLU A 224 -9.51 -17.32 5.63
C GLU A 224 -10.43 -18.17 4.76
N ASN A 225 -9.97 -18.60 3.58
CA ASN A 225 -10.73 -19.46 2.68
C ASN A 225 -10.97 -20.86 3.27
N LEU A 226 -10.01 -21.41 4.00
CA LEU A 226 -10.17 -22.67 4.74
C LEU A 226 -11.21 -22.51 5.87
N GLY A 227 -11.13 -21.43 6.64
CA GLY A 227 -12.11 -21.11 7.69
C GLY A 227 -13.52 -20.89 7.15
N ALA A 228 -13.66 -20.22 6.00
CA ALA A 228 -14.95 -20.02 5.33
C ALA A 228 -15.56 -21.33 4.81
N ARG A 229 -14.73 -22.24 4.26
CA ARG A 229 -15.16 -23.57 3.83
C ARG A 229 -15.63 -24.43 5.00
N VAL A 230 -14.90 -24.40 6.11
CA VAL A 230 -15.27 -25.11 7.34
C VAL A 230 -16.55 -24.50 7.94
N GLY A 231 -16.68 -23.17 7.99
CA GLY A 231 -17.89 -22.49 8.46
C GLY A 231 -19.13 -22.84 7.62
N ALA A 232 -18.98 -22.98 6.30
CA ALA A 232 -20.06 -23.42 5.41
C ALA A 232 -20.46 -24.88 5.64
N THR A 233 -19.51 -25.78 5.92
CA THR A 233 -19.79 -27.20 6.25
C THR A 233 -20.31 -27.40 7.68
N VAL A 234 -19.94 -26.52 8.61
CA VAL A 234 -20.31 -26.55 10.04
C VAL A 234 -21.66 -25.85 10.33
N SER A 235 -22.31 -25.28 9.31
CA SER A 235 -23.68 -24.71 9.39
C SER A 235 -24.79 -25.70 9.78
N GLY A 236 -24.47 -26.89 10.28
CA GLY A 236 -25.40 -27.93 10.69
C GLY A 236 -24.97 -28.84 11.86
N LEU A 237 -23.92 -28.51 12.62
CA LEU A 237 -23.46 -29.33 13.77
C LEU A 237 -22.99 -28.48 14.97
N ASP A 238 -23.03 -29.10 16.16
CA ASP A 238 -22.74 -28.51 17.47
C ASP A 238 -21.24 -28.13 17.66
N PRO A 239 -20.93 -27.06 18.42
CA PRO A 239 -19.62 -26.41 18.49
C PRO A 239 -18.50 -27.16 19.26
N ASP A 240 -18.74 -28.37 19.78
CA ASP A 240 -17.71 -29.15 20.48
C ASP A 240 -16.92 -30.10 19.53
N ASP A 241 -17.43 -30.38 18.32
CA ASP A 241 -16.78 -31.27 17.34
C ASP A 241 -15.77 -30.55 16.40
N VAL A 242 -15.72 -29.22 16.43
CA VAL A 242 -14.92 -28.38 15.49
C VAL A 242 -13.41 -28.39 15.77
N VAL A 243 -12.97 -28.84 16.94
CA VAL A 243 -11.56 -28.72 17.35
C VAL A 243 -10.71 -29.93 16.90
N GLU A 244 -11.34 -31.07 16.59
CA GLU A 244 -10.64 -32.30 16.17
C GLU A 244 -10.50 -32.45 14.63
N GLU A 245 -11.35 -31.81 13.81
CA GLU A 245 -11.24 -31.89 12.34
C GLU A 245 -10.28 -30.86 11.71
N GLN A 246 -9.84 -29.84 12.46
CA GLN A 246 -8.93 -28.80 11.96
C GLN A 246 -7.50 -29.31 11.66
N GLN A 247 -7.07 -30.40 12.31
CA GLN A 247 -5.80 -31.06 12.00
C GLN A 247 -5.94 -32.17 10.94
N SER A 248 -7.16 -32.50 10.52
CA SER A 248 -7.48 -33.69 9.74
C SER A 248 -7.61 -33.46 8.23
N THR A 249 -7.45 -32.22 7.74
CA THR A 249 -7.70 -31.85 6.33
C THR A 249 -6.54 -31.17 5.60
N SER A 250 -5.41 -30.89 6.26
CA SER A 250 -4.20 -30.41 5.56
C SER A 250 -3.55 -31.56 4.80
N SER A 251 -3.53 -31.49 3.47
CA SER A 251 -2.77 -32.46 2.68
C SER A 251 -1.26 -32.19 2.84
N PRO A 252 -0.39 -33.20 2.71
CA PRO A 252 1.06 -32.99 2.74
C PRO A 252 1.53 -31.92 1.73
N SER A 253 0.83 -31.77 0.60
CA SER A 253 1.09 -30.72 -0.39
C SER A 253 0.71 -29.31 0.11
N SER A 254 -0.34 -29.20 0.93
CA SER A 254 -0.75 -27.94 1.56
C SER A 254 0.26 -27.50 2.61
N ASP A 255 0.72 -28.43 3.47
CA ASP A 255 1.76 -28.17 4.47
C ASP A 255 3.09 -27.76 3.80
N LEU A 256 3.46 -28.45 2.71
CA LEU A 256 4.63 -28.08 1.93
C LEU A 256 4.48 -26.68 1.32
N LEU A 257 3.31 -26.35 0.78
CA LEU A 257 3.07 -25.00 0.26
C LEU A 257 3.18 -23.95 1.37
N ASP A 258 2.60 -24.17 2.54
CA ASP A 258 2.75 -23.26 3.69
C ASP A 258 4.22 -23.04 4.08
N LYS A 259 5.00 -24.13 4.08
CA LYS A 259 6.44 -24.05 4.36
C LYS A 259 7.17 -23.22 3.30
N ILE A 260 6.84 -23.40 2.02
CA ILE A 260 7.43 -22.64 0.91
C ILE A 260 7.07 -21.15 1.02
N LEU A 261 5.79 -20.82 1.24
CA LEU A 261 5.32 -19.44 1.34
C LEU A 261 5.94 -18.68 2.53
N LYS A 262 6.30 -19.39 3.61
CA LYS A 262 7.00 -18.81 4.77
C LYS A 262 8.52 -18.72 4.60
N SER A 263 9.06 -19.41 3.60
CA SER A 263 10.50 -19.46 3.34
C SER A 263 10.93 -18.39 2.35
N ASP A 264 12.22 -18.04 2.40
CA ASP A 264 12.80 -17.16 1.41
C ASP A 264 12.81 -17.80 0.01
N VAL A 265 12.56 -16.99 -1.01
CA VAL A 265 12.50 -17.36 -2.43
C VAL A 265 13.81 -18.00 -2.90
N GLU A 266 14.94 -17.61 -2.32
CA GLU A 266 16.25 -18.19 -2.61
C GLU A 266 16.40 -19.64 -2.10
N LEU A 267 15.60 -20.04 -1.10
CA LEU A 267 15.62 -21.37 -0.52
C LEU A 267 14.62 -22.33 -1.19
N TRP A 268 13.77 -21.83 -2.09
CA TRP A 268 12.71 -22.62 -2.71
C TRP A 268 13.24 -23.83 -3.47
N ASP A 269 14.29 -23.66 -4.27
CA ASP A 269 14.80 -24.75 -5.11
C ASP A 269 15.29 -25.92 -4.24
N GLY A 270 16.03 -25.62 -3.16
CA GLY A 270 16.48 -26.62 -2.19
C GLY A 270 15.31 -27.27 -1.42
N LEU A 271 14.29 -26.50 -1.05
CA LEU A 271 13.09 -27.04 -0.41
C LEU A 271 12.33 -27.97 -1.35
N LEU A 272 12.15 -27.57 -2.60
CA LEU A 272 11.46 -28.33 -3.63
C LEU A 272 12.19 -29.65 -3.95
N ASP A 273 13.52 -29.61 -4.17
CA ASP A 273 14.36 -30.78 -4.41
C ASP A 273 14.40 -31.75 -3.22
N SER A 274 14.30 -31.22 -2.00
CA SER A 274 14.25 -32.05 -0.79
C SER A 274 12.88 -32.68 -0.53
N SER A 275 11.80 -32.08 -1.04
CA SER A 275 10.41 -32.41 -0.66
C SER A 275 9.58 -33.03 -1.78
N ILE A 276 10.12 -33.22 -2.99
CA ILE A 276 9.39 -33.81 -4.12
C ILE A 276 10.17 -35.01 -4.66
N GLY A 277 9.48 -36.15 -4.87
CA GLY A 277 10.02 -37.27 -5.66
C GLY A 277 11.07 -38.16 -4.97
N ARG A 278 11.35 -37.97 -3.67
CA ARG A 278 12.13 -38.94 -2.88
C ARG A 278 11.28 -40.13 -2.46
N LYS A 279 11.92 -41.29 -2.21
CA LYS A 279 11.24 -42.53 -1.77
C LYS A 279 10.39 -42.37 -0.50
N ASP A 280 10.67 -41.36 0.32
CA ASP A 280 9.96 -41.03 1.56
C ASP A 280 9.18 -39.69 1.47
N SER A 281 8.95 -39.18 0.26
CA SER A 281 8.22 -37.94 0.03
C SER A 281 6.73 -38.21 -0.15
N ASP A 282 5.90 -37.70 0.75
CA ASP A 282 4.44 -37.79 0.66
C ASP A 282 3.83 -36.84 -0.39
N VAL A 283 4.65 -35.99 -1.02
CA VAL A 283 4.22 -35.01 -2.03
C VAL A 283 4.81 -35.31 -3.39
N SER A 284 3.93 -35.42 -4.40
CA SER A 284 4.30 -35.47 -5.81
C SER A 284 4.18 -34.10 -6.47
N LYS A 285 4.94 -33.90 -7.57
CA LYS A 285 4.91 -32.67 -8.37
C LYS A 285 3.50 -32.28 -8.83
N PRO A 286 2.65 -33.18 -9.37
CA PRO A 286 1.28 -32.83 -9.75
C PRO A 286 0.41 -32.38 -8.57
N GLN A 287 0.59 -32.97 -7.38
CA GLN A 287 -0.17 -32.57 -6.19
C GLN A 287 0.20 -31.16 -5.72
N LEU A 288 1.49 -30.83 -5.70
CA LEU A 288 1.92 -29.48 -5.33
C LEU A 288 1.49 -28.44 -6.38
N LEU A 289 1.60 -28.74 -7.69
CA LEU A 289 1.09 -27.86 -8.75
C LEU A 289 -0.41 -27.60 -8.61
N GLY A 290 -1.20 -28.64 -8.35
CA GLY A 290 -2.63 -28.50 -8.10
C GLY A 290 -2.94 -27.63 -6.88
N GLU A 291 -2.14 -27.73 -5.81
CA GLU A 291 -2.30 -26.87 -4.62
C GLU A 291 -1.98 -25.40 -4.91
N VAL A 292 -0.89 -25.13 -5.63
CA VAL A 292 -0.50 -23.77 -6.05
C VAL A 292 -1.56 -23.16 -6.97
N GLN A 293 -2.06 -23.92 -7.95
CA GLN A 293 -3.13 -23.46 -8.85
C GLN A 293 -4.43 -23.14 -8.11
N ARG A 294 -4.87 -24.04 -7.20
CA ARG A 294 -6.05 -23.79 -6.37
C ARG A 294 -5.88 -22.54 -5.49
N THR A 295 -4.70 -22.32 -4.94
CA THR A 295 -4.39 -21.11 -4.16
C THR A 295 -4.45 -19.86 -5.02
N MET A 296 -3.89 -19.90 -6.22
CA MET A 296 -3.97 -18.79 -7.19
C MET A 296 -5.43 -18.43 -7.50
N GLU A 297 -6.27 -19.43 -7.77
CA GLU A 297 -7.69 -19.23 -8.08
C GLU A 297 -8.49 -18.72 -6.89
N ALA A 298 -8.26 -19.26 -5.69
CA ALA A 298 -9.04 -18.95 -4.51
C ALA A 298 -8.65 -17.62 -3.84
N VAL A 299 -7.35 -17.27 -3.86
CA VAL A 299 -6.83 -16.10 -3.16
C VAL A 299 -6.57 -14.97 -4.15
N VAL A 300 -5.73 -15.21 -5.16
CA VAL A 300 -5.20 -14.14 -6.02
C VAL A 300 -6.25 -13.64 -7.01
N LEU A 301 -7.04 -14.54 -7.61
CA LEU A 301 -8.11 -14.15 -8.53
C LEU A 301 -9.34 -13.56 -7.81
N GLY A 302 -9.43 -13.69 -6.48
CA GLY A 302 -10.46 -13.05 -5.66
C GLY A 302 -10.18 -11.57 -5.38
N LEU A 303 -8.96 -11.09 -5.64
CA LEU A 303 -8.56 -9.70 -5.45
C LEU A 303 -9.12 -8.78 -6.55
N GLU A 304 -9.16 -7.47 -6.28
CA GLU A 304 -9.62 -6.48 -7.25
C GLU A 304 -8.79 -6.55 -8.54
N ASN A 305 -9.49 -6.68 -9.68
CA ASN A 305 -8.84 -6.85 -10.96
C ASN A 305 -7.96 -5.66 -11.33
N GLY A 306 -6.68 -5.94 -11.56
CA GLY A 306 -5.69 -4.92 -11.93
C GLY A 306 -5.09 -4.17 -10.75
N SER A 307 -5.46 -4.48 -9.50
CA SER A 307 -4.84 -3.97 -8.27
C SER A 307 -3.36 -4.34 -8.17
N MET A 308 -2.57 -3.59 -7.39
CA MET A 308 -1.16 -3.91 -7.14
C MET A 308 -1.05 -5.22 -6.37
N ALA A 309 -1.91 -5.44 -5.37
CA ALA A 309 -1.92 -6.66 -4.57
C ALA A 309 -2.12 -7.91 -5.44
N GLN A 310 -3.06 -7.86 -6.38
CA GLN A 310 -3.26 -8.95 -7.34
C GLN A 310 -2.02 -9.20 -8.17
N ARG A 311 -1.36 -8.15 -8.70
CA ARG A 311 -0.17 -8.31 -9.55
C ARG A 311 0.98 -8.92 -8.77
N VAL A 312 1.30 -8.36 -7.60
CA VAL A 312 2.42 -8.80 -6.75
C VAL A 312 2.23 -10.25 -6.31
N GLN A 313 1.06 -10.62 -5.80
CA GLN A 313 0.79 -12.00 -5.38
C GLN A 313 0.74 -12.98 -6.58
N ALA A 314 0.21 -12.55 -7.73
CA ALA A 314 0.18 -13.38 -8.92
C ALA A 314 1.57 -13.65 -9.49
N GLU A 315 2.45 -12.63 -9.54
CA GLU A 315 3.83 -12.80 -9.98
C GLU A 315 4.59 -13.75 -9.06
N PHE A 316 4.45 -13.58 -7.74
CA PHE A 316 5.05 -14.46 -6.74
C PHE A 316 4.63 -15.92 -6.90
N MET A 317 3.32 -16.17 -7.05
CA MET A 317 2.80 -17.54 -7.24
C MET A 317 3.14 -18.11 -8.63
N ARG A 318 3.24 -17.27 -9.67
CA ARG A 318 3.70 -17.71 -11.00
C ARG A 318 5.16 -18.12 -10.99
N GLU A 319 6.00 -17.38 -10.27
CA GLU A 319 7.41 -17.75 -10.10
C GLU A 319 7.53 -19.12 -9.41
N LEU A 320 6.77 -19.35 -8.35
CA LEU A 320 6.73 -20.65 -7.68
C LEU A 320 6.27 -21.76 -8.64
N LEU A 321 5.21 -21.53 -9.40
CA LEU A 321 4.68 -22.48 -10.38
C LEU A 321 5.76 -22.84 -11.43
N MET A 322 6.43 -21.84 -12.01
CA MET A 322 7.51 -22.06 -12.99
C MET A 322 8.66 -22.86 -12.38
N ARG A 323 9.06 -22.58 -11.14
CA ARG A 323 10.11 -23.33 -10.46
C ARG A 323 9.72 -24.78 -10.24
N ILE A 324 8.49 -25.06 -9.79
CA ILE A 324 7.98 -26.43 -9.65
C ILE A 324 7.96 -27.17 -10.98
N GLU A 325 7.53 -26.50 -12.06
CA GLU A 325 7.52 -27.05 -13.41
C GLU A 325 8.92 -27.42 -13.92
N ASN A 326 9.94 -26.64 -13.54
CA ASN A 326 11.33 -26.84 -13.94
C ASN A 326 12.08 -27.89 -13.12
N ILE A 327 11.49 -28.43 -12.05
CA ILE A 327 12.10 -29.54 -11.30
C ILE A 327 12.21 -30.75 -12.24
N GLY A 328 13.45 -31.15 -12.51
CA GLY A 328 13.76 -32.40 -13.21
C GLY A 328 13.61 -33.58 -12.27
N ILE A 329 12.57 -34.39 -12.49
CA ILE A 329 12.34 -35.65 -11.78
C ILE A 329 12.75 -36.80 -12.70
#